data_AF-A0A143XLT7-F1
#
_entry.id   AF-A0A143XLT7-F1
#
_cell.length_a   1.000
_cell.length_b   1.000
_cell.length_c   1.000
_cell.angle_alpha   90.00
_cell.angle_beta   90.00
_cell.angle_gamma   90.00
#
_symmetry.space_group_name_H-M   'P 1'
#
loop_
_entity.id
_entity.type
_entity.pdbx_description
1 polymer ?
#
loop_
_entity_poly.entity_id
_entity_poly.type
_entity_poly.pdbx_seq_one_letter_code
_entity_poly.pdbx_strand_id
1 'polypeptide(L)'
;MKRSWFRALLLRRVQVLFLLILQLCFLLFIFQNESFIAQVLRSVVHIISGFLVLYIISKKDKGANKVIWIFLILLFPLFGSLLYILYNFQASTRKFEQKIFQIGQKNRTLYGLPGSAEKSAYYEAPAHIPQIRYLKYAGFPVYDDTQTEYLSPGEKFFPIFLEELKKAQKYIFIEYFIIKEGLMWQSILDILKEKVSQGVEVRVIYDDIGCFLALPKDYAMQLKNIGIKCEVFNPFRPVLTAIQNNRDHRKVTIIDGKAFSPKMK
;
A
#
# COMPACT_ATOMS: atom_id res chain seq x y z
N MET A 1 -15.61 -12.40 19.72
CA MET A 1 -14.70 -13.53 19.42
C MET A 1 -13.25 -13.20 19.75
N LYS A 2 -12.76 -13.85 20.81
CA LYS A 2 -11.40 -14.13 21.33
C LYS A 2 -10.27 -13.08 21.20
N ARG A 3 -9.93 -12.55 22.38
CA ARG A 3 -8.73 -11.80 22.84
C ARG A 3 -7.35 -12.40 22.47
N SER A 4 -7.24 -13.35 21.53
CA SER A 4 -5.98 -14.05 21.23
C SER A 4 -5.00 -13.19 20.44
N TRP A 5 -5.49 -12.31 19.56
CA TRP A 5 -4.64 -11.41 18.79
C TRP A 5 -3.93 -10.38 19.68
N PHE A 6 -4.68 -9.75 20.59
CA PHE A 6 -4.12 -8.77 21.52
C PHE A 6 -3.09 -9.40 22.46
N ARG A 7 -3.35 -10.62 22.95
CA ARG A 7 -2.38 -11.40 23.74
C ARG A 7 -1.14 -11.79 22.92
N ALA A 8 -1.29 -12.17 21.66
CA ALA A 8 -0.15 -12.46 20.77
C ALA A 8 0.70 -11.20 20.52
N LEU A 9 0.08 -10.03 20.41
CA LEU A 9 0.77 -8.75 20.23
C LEU A 9 1.50 -8.31 21.50
N LEU A 10 0.88 -8.51 22.68
CA LEU A 10 1.48 -8.26 23.99
C LEU A 10 2.64 -9.20 24.30
N LEU A 11 2.49 -10.50 24.07
CA LEU A 11 3.55 -11.50 24.25
C LEU A 11 4.78 -11.19 23.39
N ARG A 12 4.57 -10.66 22.18
CA ARG A 12 5.66 -10.24 21.30
C ARG A 12 6.36 -8.96 21.76
N ARG A 13 5.63 -7.99 22.33
CA ARG A 13 6.25 -6.81 22.96
C ARG A 13 7.09 -7.20 24.15
N VAL A 14 6.64 -8.16 24.96
CA VAL A 14 7.42 -8.74 26.06
C VAL A 14 8.67 -9.47 25.54
N GLN A 15 8.57 -10.23 24.45
CA GLN A 15 9.74 -10.85 23.81
C GLN A 15 10.74 -9.82 23.29
N VAL A 16 10.28 -8.76 22.64
CA VAL A 16 11.16 -7.68 22.17
C VAL A 16 11.82 -6.95 23.35
N LEU A 17 11.07 -6.61 24.40
CA LEU A 17 11.61 -6.00 25.61
C LEU A 17 12.61 -6.92 26.31
N PHE A 18 12.33 -8.21 26.39
CA PHE A 18 13.26 -9.21 26.93
C PHE A 18 14.55 -9.27 26.11
N LEU A 19 14.45 -9.30 24.78
CA LEU A 19 15.62 -9.26 23.89
C LEU A 19 16.42 -7.96 24.06
N LEU A 20 15.77 -6.81 24.23
CA LEU A 20 16.40 -5.52 24.49
C LEU A 20 17.12 -5.49 25.84
N ILE A 21 16.53 -6.07 26.90
CA ILE A 21 17.15 -6.19 28.22
C ILE A 21 18.34 -7.14 28.17
N LEU A 22 18.18 -8.31 27.53
CA LEU A 22 19.29 -9.26 27.31
C LEU A 22 20.44 -8.59 26.55
N GLN A 23 20.11 -7.76 25.56
CA GLN A 23 21.06 -6.92 24.82
C GLN A 23 21.78 -5.91 25.72
N LEU A 24 21.06 -5.21 26.60
CA LEU A 24 21.66 -4.23 27.51
C LEU A 24 22.62 -4.94 28.47
N CYS A 25 22.23 -6.10 28.99
CA CYS A 25 23.10 -6.94 29.81
C CYS A 25 24.34 -7.42 29.05
N PHE A 26 24.19 -7.83 27.78
CA PHE A 26 25.32 -8.26 26.94
C PHE A 26 26.28 -7.10 26.61
N LEU A 27 25.74 -5.91 26.34
CA LEU A 27 26.55 -4.71 26.11
C LEU A 27 27.30 -4.30 27.37
N LEU A 28 26.64 -4.29 28.53
CA LEU A 28 27.28 -4.02 29.82
C LEU A 28 28.35 -5.07 30.13
N PHE A 29 28.10 -6.34 29.82
CA PHE A 29 29.08 -7.42 29.99
C PHE A 29 30.30 -7.23 29.08
N ILE A 30 30.13 -6.92 27.79
CA ILE A 30 31.24 -6.63 26.86
C ILE A 30 31.99 -5.36 27.24
N PHE A 31 31.30 -4.37 27.82
CA PHE A 31 31.91 -3.10 28.21
C PHE A 31 32.65 -3.19 29.55
N GLN A 32 32.21 -4.06 30.46
CA GLN A 32 32.89 -4.32 31.74
C GLN A 32 34.00 -5.38 31.63
N ASN A 33 33.95 -6.29 30.64
CA ASN A 33 34.99 -7.27 30.41
C ASN A 33 35.95 -6.85 29.29
N GLU A 34 37.16 -6.47 29.68
CA GLU A 34 38.33 -6.32 28.79
C GLU A 34 38.98 -7.67 28.44
N SER A 35 38.21 -8.76 28.45
CA SER A 35 38.75 -10.06 28.09
C SER A 35 39.11 -10.10 26.60
N PHE A 36 40.17 -10.84 26.28
CA PHE A 36 40.59 -11.07 24.89
C PHE A 36 39.43 -11.51 23.99
N ILE A 37 38.54 -12.35 24.52
CA ILE A 37 37.34 -12.84 23.81
C ILE A 37 36.39 -11.69 23.48
N ALA A 38 36.15 -10.75 24.39
CA ALA A 38 35.29 -9.59 24.15
C ALA A 38 35.86 -8.65 23.08
N GLN A 39 37.19 -8.46 23.05
CA GLN A 39 37.87 -7.67 22.03
C GLN A 39 37.78 -8.32 20.64
N VAL A 40 37.96 -9.64 20.56
CA VAL A 40 37.79 -10.42 19.32
C VAL A 40 36.34 -10.32 18.81
N LEU A 41 35.35 -10.57 19.67
CA LEU A 41 33.93 -10.47 19.30
C LEU A 41 33.55 -9.06 18.82
N ARG A 42 34.02 -8.01 19.52
CA ARG A 42 33.79 -6.62 19.11
C ARG A 42 34.37 -6.34 17.73
N SER A 43 35.60 -6.78 17.47
CA SER A 43 36.28 -6.60 16.18
C SER A 43 35.53 -7.32 15.05
N VAL A 44 35.12 -8.57 15.27
CA VAL A 44 34.34 -9.35 14.30
C VAL A 44 33.02 -8.65 13.95
N VAL A 45 32.28 -8.14 14.94
CA VAL A 45 31.03 -7.40 14.70
C VAL A 45 31.28 -6.16 13.85
N HIS A 46 32.31 -5.36 14.15
CA HIS A 46 32.63 -4.16 13.35
C HIS A 46 33.02 -4.51 11.91
N ILE A 47 33.78 -5.58 11.72
CA ILE A 47 34.14 -6.07 10.37
C ILE A 47 32.87 -6.46 9.60
N ILE A 48 31.99 -7.27 10.21
CA ILE A 48 30.71 -7.68 9.60
C ILE A 48 29.85 -6.45 9.26
N SER A 49 29.75 -5.49 10.18
CA SER A 49 29.02 -4.24 9.96
C SER A 49 29.61 -3.40 8.83
N GLY A 50 30.94 -3.33 8.72
CA GLY A 50 31.63 -2.65 7.62
C GLY A 50 31.30 -3.29 6.26
N PHE A 51 31.39 -4.62 6.16
CA PHE A 51 30.97 -5.34 4.95
C PHE A 51 29.49 -5.10 4.63
N LEU A 52 28.61 -5.06 5.64
CA LEU A 52 27.19 -4.81 5.45
C LEU A 52 26.92 -3.39 4.94
N VAL A 53 27.62 -2.38 5.44
CA VAL A 53 27.53 -0.99 4.95
C VAL A 53 27.96 -0.91 3.48
N LEU A 54 29.09 -1.52 3.12
CA LEU A 54 29.55 -1.57 1.71
C LEU A 54 28.52 -2.26 0.81
N TYR A 55 27.94 -3.37 1.28
CA TYR A 55 26.86 -4.06 0.59
C TYR A 55 25.63 -3.15 0.36
N ILE A 56 25.22 -2.39 1.39
CA ILE A 56 24.08 -1.46 1.30
C ILE A 56 24.34 -0.34 0.27
N ILE A 57 25.56 0.21 0.25
CA ILE A 57 25.95 1.26 -0.69
C ILE A 57 25.85 0.74 -2.14
N SER A 58 26.33 -0.48 -2.37
CA SER A 58 26.33 -1.14 -3.68
C SER A 58 24.91 -1.46 -4.21
N LYS A 59 23.93 -1.72 -3.33
CA LYS A 59 22.55 -2.05 -3.72
C LYS A 59 21.87 -0.88 -4.46
N LYS A 60 21.10 -1.12 -5.53
CA LYS A 60 20.28 -0.07 -6.18
C LYS A 60 18.95 0.16 -5.45
N ASP A 61 19.00 0.81 -4.29
CA ASP A 61 17.81 1.14 -3.46
C ASP A 61 17.61 2.66 -3.33
N LYS A 62 16.47 3.12 -2.81
CA LYS A 62 16.18 4.54 -2.56
C LYS A 62 17.23 5.14 -1.61
N GLY A 63 17.86 6.25 -2.00
CA GLY A 63 18.98 6.85 -1.28
C GLY A 63 18.70 7.11 0.21
N ALA A 64 17.54 7.68 0.53
CA ALA A 64 17.16 7.98 1.92
C ALA A 64 17.13 6.75 2.83
N ASN A 65 16.59 5.62 2.35
CA ASN A 65 16.54 4.38 3.13
C ASN A 65 17.94 3.84 3.42
N LYS A 66 18.86 3.92 2.45
CA LYS A 66 20.25 3.48 2.65
C LYS A 66 20.94 4.30 3.73
N VAL A 67 20.80 5.63 3.69
CA VAL A 67 21.45 6.53 4.64
C VAL A 67 21.01 6.22 6.07
N ILE A 68 19.71 6.00 6.30
CA ILE A 68 19.18 5.63 7.63
C ILE A 68 19.84 4.33 8.14
N TRP A 69 19.90 3.29 7.31
CA TRP A 69 20.48 2.01 7.71
C TRP A 69 21.99 2.07 7.90
N ILE A 70 22.71 2.78 7.03
CA ILE A 70 24.16 3.00 7.16
C ILE A 70 24.45 3.74 8.46
N PHE A 71 23.75 4.85 8.72
CA PHE A 71 23.91 5.62 9.95
C PHE A 71 23.65 4.77 11.20
N LEU A 72 22.57 4.00 11.19
CA LEU A 72 22.20 3.12 12.31
C LEU A 72 23.18 1.97 12.53
N ILE A 73 23.76 1.40 11.47
CA ILE A 73 24.82 0.38 11.56
C ILE A 73 26.13 0.99 12.05
N LEU A 74 26.51 2.19 11.60
CA LEU A 74 27.74 2.85 12.06
C LEU A 74 27.66 3.25 13.54
N LEU A 75 26.50 3.76 13.97
CA LEU A 75 26.27 4.16 15.36
C LEU A 75 26.14 2.95 16.30
N PHE A 76 25.51 1.87 15.83
CA PHE A 76 25.29 0.64 16.59
C PHE A 76 25.56 -0.61 15.74
N PRO A 77 26.83 -1.03 15.56
CA PRO A 77 27.23 -2.12 14.66
C PRO A 77 26.41 -3.40 14.82
N LEU A 78 26.27 -3.91 16.05
CA LEU A 78 25.53 -5.14 16.30
C LEU A 78 24.03 -5.00 15.97
N PHE A 79 23.38 -3.95 16.48
CA PHE A 79 21.93 -3.79 16.38
C PHE A 79 21.49 -3.30 15.03
N GLY A 80 22.22 -2.35 14.45
CA GLY A 80 21.91 -1.89 13.12
C GLY A 80 22.08 -3.00 12.11
N SER A 81 23.09 -3.86 12.26
CA SER A 81 23.26 -5.01 11.38
C SER A 81 22.14 -6.03 11.56
N LEU A 82 21.79 -6.37 12.80
CA LEU A 82 20.72 -7.31 13.09
C LEU A 82 19.35 -6.80 12.60
N LEU A 83 19.01 -5.54 12.87
CA LEU A 83 17.76 -4.91 12.43
C LEU A 83 17.69 -4.80 10.90
N TYR A 84 18.81 -4.46 10.25
CA TYR A 84 18.89 -4.43 8.79
C TYR A 84 18.62 -5.81 8.19
N ILE A 85 19.24 -6.87 8.75
CA ILE A 85 19.01 -8.24 8.30
C ILE A 85 17.55 -8.62 8.51
N LEU A 86 16.96 -8.39 9.69
CA LEU A 86 15.55 -8.70 9.96
C LEU A 86 14.59 -7.93 9.03
N TYR A 87 14.90 -6.68 8.71
CA TYR A 87 14.12 -5.87 7.77
C TYR A 87 14.19 -6.43 6.34
N ASN A 88 15.38 -6.85 5.88
CA ASN A 88 15.58 -7.38 4.53
C ASN A 88 15.26 -8.88 4.40
N PHE A 89 15.24 -9.65 5.50
CA PHE A 89 14.91 -11.07 5.55
C PHE A 89 13.40 -11.33 5.47
N GLN A 90 12.66 -10.44 4.83
CA GLN A 90 11.26 -10.65 4.54
C GLN A 90 11.11 -11.37 3.20
N ALA A 91 11.51 -12.65 3.13
CA ALA A 91 11.38 -13.45 1.89
C ALA A 91 9.95 -13.44 1.29
N SER A 92 8.94 -13.17 2.12
CA SER A 92 7.55 -12.97 1.69
C SER A 92 7.36 -11.79 0.72
N THR A 93 8.12 -10.69 0.85
CA THR A 93 7.99 -9.53 -0.05
C THR A 93 8.46 -9.83 -1.46
N ARG A 94 9.58 -10.56 -1.64
CA ARG A 94 10.07 -10.95 -2.98
C ARG A 94 9.09 -11.88 -3.71
N LYS A 95 8.56 -12.90 -3.03
CA LYS A 95 7.54 -13.80 -3.61
C LYS A 95 6.26 -13.04 -3.95
N PHE A 96 5.86 -12.11 -3.08
CA PHE A 96 4.71 -11.24 -3.32
C PHE A 96 4.92 -10.34 -4.53
N GLU A 97 6.07 -9.67 -4.64
CA GLU A 97 6.44 -8.81 -5.77
C GLU A 97 6.44 -9.58 -7.09
N GLN A 98 7.07 -10.76 -7.13
CA GLN A 98 7.04 -11.63 -8.31
C GLN A 98 5.62 -12.04 -8.69
N LYS A 99 4.79 -12.38 -7.71
CA LYS A 99 3.37 -12.72 -7.95
C LYS A 99 2.59 -11.54 -8.51
N ILE A 100 2.75 -10.34 -7.95
CA ILE A 100 2.13 -9.12 -8.47
C ILE A 100 2.61 -8.83 -9.89
N PHE A 101 3.90 -8.97 -10.16
CA PHE A 101 4.47 -8.80 -11.49
C PHE A 101 3.88 -9.81 -12.50
N GLN A 102 3.79 -11.09 -12.14
CA GLN A 102 3.17 -12.13 -12.98
C GLN A 102 1.69 -11.85 -13.26
N ILE A 103 0.92 -11.45 -12.24
CA ILE A 103 -0.48 -11.06 -12.40
C ILE A 103 -0.59 -9.82 -13.31
N GLY A 104 0.26 -8.83 -13.09
CA GLY A 104 0.31 -7.61 -13.89
C GLY A 104 0.60 -7.89 -15.36
N GLN A 105 1.56 -8.78 -15.66
CA GLN A 105 1.85 -9.23 -17.01
C GLN A 105 0.70 -9.99 -17.65
N LYS A 106 0.12 -10.98 -16.94
CA LYS A 106 -1.02 -11.76 -17.43
C LYS A 106 -2.22 -10.89 -17.79
N ASN A 107 -2.46 -9.84 -16.99
CA ASN A 107 -3.60 -8.94 -17.16
C ASN A 107 -3.29 -7.73 -18.04
N ARG A 108 -2.05 -7.57 -18.53
CA ARG A 108 -1.62 -6.36 -19.26
C ARG A 108 -2.47 -6.10 -20.51
N THR A 109 -2.91 -7.16 -21.16
CA THR A 109 -3.79 -7.08 -22.34
C THR A 109 -5.19 -6.58 -22.02
N LEU A 110 -5.64 -6.64 -20.77
CA LEU A 110 -6.97 -6.20 -20.35
C LEU A 110 -7.09 -4.68 -20.21
N TYR A 111 -5.97 -3.98 -20.01
CA TYR A 111 -5.95 -2.52 -19.81
C TYR A 111 -4.95 -1.79 -20.73
N GLY A 112 -4.03 -2.51 -21.37
CA GLY A 112 -3.10 -1.97 -22.34
C GLY A 112 -3.75 -1.84 -23.71
N LEU A 113 -4.68 -0.90 -23.85
CA LEU A 113 -5.20 -0.52 -25.16
C LEU A 113 -4.13 0.30 -25.92
N PRO A 114 -4.04 0.17 -27.26
CA PRO A 114 -3.20 1.06 -28.05
C PRO A 114 -3.76 2.49 -27.91
N GLY A 115 -2.93 3.43 -27.50
CA GLY A 115 -3.33 4.84 -27.48
C GLY A 115 -3.61 5.34 -28.88
N SER A 116 -4.58 6.23 -29.01
CA SER A 116 -5.05 6.77 -30.29
C SER A 116 -4.44 8.13 -30.64
N ALA A 117 -4.01 8.90 -29.63
CA ALA A 117 -3.72 10.33 -29.80
C ALA A 117 -2.26 10.74 -29.49
N GLU A 118 -1.30 9.82 -29.54
CA GLU A 118 0.10 10.15 -29.18
C GLU A 118 0.69 11.25 -30.07
N LYS A 119 0.48 11.15 -31.39
CA LYS A 119 1.03 12.12 -32.34
C LYS A 119 0.42 13.50 -32.14
N SER A 120 -0.91 13.60 -32.06
CA SER A 120 -1.62 14.87 -31.83
C SER A 120 -1.23 15.48 -30.49
N ALA A 121 -1.12 14.67 -29.42
CA ALA A 121 -0.71 15.16 -28.10
C ALA A 121 0.69 15.80 -28.10
N TYR A 122 1.63 15.35 -28.93
CA TYR A 122 2.94 16.00 -29.05
C TYR A 122 2.86 17.39 -29.71
N TYR A 123 1.91 17.62 -30.61
CA TYR A 123 1.70 18.92 -31.25
C TYR A 123 0.87 19.87 -30.38
N GLU A 124 -0.17 19.36 -29.72
CA GLU A 124 -1.08 20.16 -28.89
C GLU A 124 -0.47 20.53 -27.54
N ALA A 125 0.36 19.65 -26.96
CA ALA A 125 0.94 19.83 -25.64
C ALA A 125 2.47 19.58 -25.63
N PRO A 126 3.25 20.36 -26.40
CA PRO A 126 4.70 20.14 -26.52
C PRO A 126 5.45 20.26 -25.18
N ALA A 127 4.94 21.10 -24.26
CA ALA A 127 5.48 21.24 -22.90
C ALA A 127 5.36 19.97 -22.05
N HIS A 128 4.48 19.03 -22.43
CA HIS A 128 4.17 17.80 -21.68
C HIS A 128 4.71 16.52 -22.33
N ILE A 129 5.53 16.64 -23.37
CA ILE A 129 6.15 15.49 -24.06
C ILE A 129 6.83 14.50 -23.10
N PRO A 130 7.62 14.92 -22.09
CA PRO A 130 8.23 13.99 -21.14
C PRO A 130 7.19 13.16 -20.38
N GLN A 131 6.08 13.77 -19.97
CA GLN A 131 4.98 13.12 -19.26
C GLN A 131 4.24 12.15 -20.18
N ILE A 132 3.97 12.54 -21.43
CA ILE A 132 3.32 11.67 -22.43
C ILE A 132 4.18 10.42 -22.68
N ARG A 133 5.49 10.58 -22.87
CA ARG A 133 6.43 9.45 -23.04
C ARG A 133 6.46 8.56 -21.81
N TYR A 134 6.50 9.15 -20.61
CA TYR A 134 6.48 8.40 -19.36
C TYR A 134 5.21 7.57 -19.21
N LEU A 135 4.03 8.17 -19.47
CA LEU A 135 2.74 7.50 -19.38
C LEU A 135 2.64 6.34 -20.37
N LYS A 136 3.08 6.52 -21.62
CA LYS A 136 3.19 5.43 -22.60
C LYS A 136 4.10 4.30 -22.11
N TYR A 137 5.28 4.63 -21.60
CA TYR A 137 6.20 3.62 -21.04
C TYR A 137 5.58 2.87 -19.86
N ALA A 138 4.82 3.57 -19.01
CA ALA A 138 4.08 2.99 -17.90
C ALA A 138 2.85 2.16 -18.32
N GLY A 139 2.51 2.13 -19.61
CA GLY A 139 1.36 1.37 -20.14
C GLY A 139 0.03 2.12 -20.12
N PHE A 140 0.06 3.45 -19.96
CA PHE A 140 -1.10 4.34 -19.97
C PHE A 140 -0.97 5.36 -21.11
N PRO A 141 -1.10 4.95 -22.38
CA PRO A 141 -0.92 5.88 -23.50
C PRO A 141 -2.05 6.93 -23.55
N VAL A 142 -1.88 7.96 -24.37
CA VAL A 142 -2.85 9.05 -24.52
C VAL A 142 -3.96 8.65 -25.48
N TYR A 143 -5.19 9.04 -25.18
CA TYR A 143 -6.40 8.80 -25.98
C TYR A 143 -7.03 10.11 -26.40
N ASP A 144 -7.61 10.13 -27.60
CA ASP A 144 -8.52 11.16 -28.11
C ASP A 144 -9.96 10.87 -27.65
N ASP A 145 -10.87 11.79 -27.98
CA ASP A 145 -12.31 11.67 -27.74
C ASP A 145 -12.68 11.36 -26.28
N THR A 146 -11.83 11.79 -25.35
CA THR A 146 -12.09 11.73 -23.92
C THR A 146 -12.68 13.05 -23.44
N GLN A 147 -13.74 12.97 -22.65
CA GLN A 147 -14.28 14.13 -21.94
C GLN A 147 -13.81 14.08 -20.50
N THR A 148 -13.18 15.16 -20.04
CA THR A 148 -12.71 15.31 -18.66
C THR A 148 -13.28 16.60 -18.08
N GLU A 149 -13.95 16.48 -16.94
CA GLU A 149 -14.44 17.62 -16.18
C GLU A 149 -13.64 17.74 -14.88
N TYR A 150 -13.08 18.92 -14.62
CA TYR A 150 -12.39 19.20 -13.36
C TYR A 150 -13.33 19.95 -12.41
N LEU A 151 -13.75 19.26 -11.34
CA LEU A 151 -14.66 19.82 -10.35
C LEU A 151 -13.88 20.52 -9.23
N SER A 152 -14.05 21.84 -9.13
CA SER A 152 -13.47 22.67 -8.07
C SER A 152 -14.49 23.71 -7.54
N PRO A 153 -14.64 23.86 -6.21
CA PRO A 153 -13.92 23.12 -5.16
C PRO A 153 -14.49 21.70 -4.98
N GLY A 154 -13.81 20.87 -4.17
CA GLY A 154 -14.08 19.44 -4.09
C GLY A 154 -15.50 19.09 -3.60
N GLU A 155 -16.17 20.00 -2.90
CA GLU A 155 -17.53 19.85 -2.39
C GLU A 155 -18.56 19.70 -3.53
N LYS A 156 -18.27 20.26 -4.71
CA LYS A 156 -19.14 20.10 -5.89
C LYS A 156 -19.17 18.66 -6.41
N PHE A 157 -18.15 17.86 -6.09
CA PHE A 157 -18.05 16.46 -6.54
C PHE A 157 -19.19 15.61 -5.98
N PHE A 158 -19.46 15.71 -4.69
CA PHE A 158 -20.36 14.78 -4.01
C PHE A 158 -21.80 14.77 -4.56
N PRO A 159 -22.50 15.92 -4.74
CA PRO A 159 -23.85 15.90 -5.30
C PRO A 159 -23.88 15.38 -6.74
N ILE A 160 -22.92 15.78 -7.58
CA ILE A 160 -22.81 15.29 -8.97
C ILE A 160 -22.58 13.77 -8.98
N PHE A 161 -21.72 13.28 -8.08
CA PHE A 161 -21.41 11.87 -7.96
C PHE A 161 -22.61 11.03 -7.55
N LEU A 162 -23.43 11.50 -6.60
CA LEU A 162 -24.68 10.81 -6.21
C LEU A 162 -25.66 10.72 -7.40
N GLU A 163 -25.79 11.78 -8.19
CA GLU A 163 -26.66 11.76 -9.37
C GLU A 163 -26.16 10.80 -10.46
N GLU A 164 -24.84 10.72 -10.68
CA GLU A 164 -24.29 9.74 -11.64
C GLU A 164 -24.43 8.29 -11.13
N LEU A 165 -24.33 8.04 -9.82
CA LEU A 165 -24.63 6.71 -9.24
C LEU A 165 -26.08 6.28 -9.49
N LYS A 166 -27.04 7.20 -9.36
CA LYS A 166 -28.46 6.95 -9.64
C LYS A 166 -28.73 6.64 -11.12
N LYS A 167 -27.88 7.11 -12.04
CA LYS A 167 -28.04 6.84 -13.48
C LYS A 167 -27.47 5.49 -13.92
N ALA A 168 -26.73 4.80 -13.07
CA ALA A 168 -26.08 3.53 -13.42
C ALA A 168 -27.10 2.46 -13.86
N GLN A 169 -26.75 1.71 -14.89
CA GLN A 169 -27.59 0.68 -15.52
C GLN A 169 -26.93 -0.70 -15.61
N LYS A 170 -25.59 -0.79 -15.73
CA LYS A 170 -24.90 -2.08 -15.91
C LYS A 170 -24.04 -2.42 -14.73
N TYR A 171 -23.14 -1.52 -14.32
CA TYR A 171 -22.22 -1.78 -13.22
C TYR A 171 -21.71 -0.52 -12.51
N ILE A 172 -21.39 -0.69 -11.22
CA ILE A 172 -20.71 0.29 -10.38
C ILE A 172 -19.54 -0.40 -9.67
N PHE A 173 -18.30 0.04 -9.93
CA PHE A 173 -17.11 -0.46 -9.25
C PHE A 173 -16.48 0.63 -8.41
N ILE A 174 -16.20 0.36 -7.14
CA ILE A 174 -15.65 1.34 -6.17
C ILE A 174 -14.38 0.77 -5.54
N GLU A 175 -13.27 1.50 -5.58
CA GLU A 175 -11.98 1.16 -4.94
C GLU A 175 -11.48 2.38 -4.13
N TYR A 176 -11.58 2.30 -2.79
CA TYR A 176 -11.33 3.44 -1.89
C TYR A 176 -10.45 3.03 -0.69
N PHE A 177 -9.41 3.81 -0.42
CA PHE A 177 -8.54 3.61 0.76
C PHE A 177 -9.28 3.70 2.09
N ILE A 178 -10.21 4.65 2.23
CA ILE A 178 -10.98 4.85 3.47
C ILE A 178 -12.44 4.95 3.09
N ILE A 179 -13.22 4.06 3.67
CA ILE A 179 -14.67 4.14 3.76
C ILE A 179 -14.99 4.29 5.23
N LYS A 180 -15.83 5.27 5.56
CA LYS A 180 -16.20 5.57 6.94
C LYS A 180 -17.70 5.76 7.00
N GLU A 181 -18.34 5.11 7.98
CA GLU A 181 -19.76 5.33 8.26
C GLU A 181 -20.03 6.80 8.60
N GLY A 182 -21.13 7.32 8.07
CA GLY A 182 -21.50 8.73 8.15
C GLY A 182 -22.33 9.13 6.94
N LEU A 183 -22.77 10.39 6.92
CA LEU A 183 -23.68 10.92 5.90
C LEU A 183 -23.20 10.59 4.47
N MET A 184 -21.94 10.86 4.17
CA MET A 184 -21.39 10.68 2.82
C MET A 184 -21.47 9.22 2.34
N TRP A 185 -20.98 8.28 3.15
CA TRP A 185 -20.99 6.87 2.77
C TRP A 185 -22.40 6.27 2.82
N GLN A 186 -23.24 6.70 3.76
CA GLN A 186 -24.61 6.21 3.86
C GLN A 186 -25.44 6.61 2.62
N SER A 187 -25.33 7.85 2.16
CA SER A 187 -25.99 8.30 0.93
C SER A 187 -25.53 7.52 -0.31
N ILE A 188 -24.24 7.16 -0.39
CA ILE A 188 -23.74 6.29 -1.46
C ILE A 188 -24.32 4.90 -1.32
N LEU A 189 -24.20 4.30 -0.13
CA LEU A 189 -24.61 2.94 0.16
C LEU A 189 -26.09 2.72 -0.17
N ASP A 190 -26.97 3.64 0.19
CA ASP A 190 -28.40 3.50 -0.08
C ASP A 190 -28.71 3.48 -1.59
N ILE A 191 -28.01 4.28 -2.39
CA ILE A 191 -28.09 4.20 -3.86
C ILE A 191 -27.55 2.86 -4.36
N LEU A 192 -26.42 2.37 -3.81
CA LEU A 192 -25.88 1.07 -4.21
C LEU A 192 -26.84 -0.08 -3.92
N LYS A 193 -27.54 -0.06 -2.78
CA LYS A 193 -28.58 -1.05 -2.44
C LYS A 193 -29.71 -1.05 -3.46
N GLU A 194 -30.21 0.15 -3.81
CA GLU A 194 -31.24 0.31 -4.83
C GLU A 194 -30.76 -0.24 -6.18
N LYS A 195 -29.51 0.07 -6.56
CA LYS A 195 -28.93 -0.38 -7.83
C LYS A 195 -28.75 -1.89 -7.89
N VAL A 196 -28.32 -2.52 -6.79
CA VAL A 196 -28.30 -3.99 -6.70
C VAL A 196 -29.70 -4.57 -6.89
N SER A 197 -30.73 -3.98 -6.27
CA SER A 197 -32.12 -4.45 -6.44
C SER A 197 -32.63 -4.31 -7.88
N GLN A 198 -32.09 -3.35 -8.64
CA GLN A 198 -32.36 -3.15 -10.07
C GLN A 198 -31.52 -4.07 -10.97
N GLY A 199 -30.68 -4.95 -10.40
CA GLY A 199 -29.84 -5.88 -11.15
C GLY A 199 -28.51 -5.29 -11.63
N VAL A 200 -28.13 -4.09 -11.21
CA VAL A 200 -26.84 -3.46 -11.52
C VAL A 200 -25.73 -4.20 -10.77
N GLU A 201 -24.64 -4.55 -11.45
CA GLU A 201 -23.50 -5.20 -10.80
C GLU A 201 -22.70 -4.20 -9.96
N VAL A 202 -22.76 -4.34 -8.62
CA VAL A 202 -21.99 -3.48 -7.71
C VAL A 202 -20.81 -4.26 -7.12
N ARG A 203 -19.60 -3.71 -7.26
CA ARG A 203 -18.37 -4.23 -6.64
C ARG A 203 -17.69 -3.16 -5.81
N VAL A 204 -17.26 -3.51 -4.59
CA VAL A 204 -16.58 -2.61 -3.67
C VAL A 204 -15.29 -3.24 -3.18
N ILE A 205 -14.19 -2.49 -3.23
CA ILE A 205 -12.91 -2.84 -2.62
C ILE A 205 -12.51 -1.70 -1.68
N TYR A 206 -12.12 -2.06 -0.46
CA TYR A 206 -11.58 -1.10 0.50
C TYR A 206 -10.39 -1.67 1.27
N ASP A 207 -9.55 -0.78 1.77
CA ASP A 207 -8.33 -1.11 2.49
C ASP A 207 -8.62 -1.45 3.97
N ASP A 208 -8.16 -2.63 4.44
CA ASP A 208 -8.45 -3.06 5.82
C ASP A 208 -7.91 -2.11 6.90
N ILE A 209 -6.62 -1.74 6.82
CA ILE A 209 -5.98 -0.85 7.80
C ILE A 209 -6.57 0.56 7.70
N GLY A 210 -6.80 1.07 6.49
CA GLY A 210 -7.44 2.36 6.25
C GLY A 210 -8.84 2.45 6.87
N CYS A 211 -9.58 1.35 6.86
CA CYS A 211 -10.93 1.27 7.42
C CYS A 211 -11.03 0.65 8.81
N PHE A 212 -9.91 0.25 9.45
CA PHE A 212 -9.92 -0.58 10.66
C PHE A 212 -10.70 0.01 11.84
N LEU A 213 -10.67 1.33 11.99
CA LEU A 213 -11.44 2.07 13.00
C LEU A 213 -12.71 2.72 12.45
N ALA A 214 -12.91 2.66 11.14
CA ALA A 214 -13.98 3.36 10.44
C ALA A 214 -15.17 2.47 10.09
N LEU A 215 -14.96 1.14 10.08
CA LEU A 215 -15.96 0.13 9.74
C LEU A 215 -15.97 -1.04 10.74
N PRO A 216 -17.12 -1.71 10.91
CA PRO A 216 -17.20 -3.01 11.58
C PRO A 216 -16.31 -4.07 10.94
N LYS A 217 -15.86 -5.05 11.74
CA LYS A 217 -14.97 -6.12 11.25
C LYS A 217 -15.63 -7.01 10.18
N ASP A 218 -16.94 -7.18 10.25
CA ASP A 218 -17.76 -7.98 9.35
C ASP A 218 -18.37 -7.16 8.21
N TYR A 219 -17.94 -5.90 8.01
CA TYR A 219 -18.58 -5.00 7.05
C TYR A 219 -18.60 -5.52 5.61
N ALA A 220 -17.51 -6.13 5.13
CA ALA A 220 -17.51 -6.79 3.82
C ALA A 220 -18.57 -7.89 3.69
N MET A 221 -18.85 -8.63 4.78
CA MET A 221 -19.92 -9.63 4.81
C MET A 221 -21.30 -8.96 4.81
N GLN A 222 -21.47 -7.85 5.53
CA GLN A 222 -22.71 -7.07 5.51
C GLN A 222 -23.02 -6.56 4.08
N LEU A 223 -22.02 -6.03 3.37
CA LEU A 223 -22.18 -5.63 1.97
C LEU A 223 -22.53 -6.82 1.05
N LYS A 224 -21.86 -7.96 1.22
CA LYS A 224 -22.16 -9.21 0.48
C LYS A 224 -23.59 -9.69 0.72
N ASN A 225 -24.11 -9.60 1.94
CA ASN A 225 -25.47 -9.99 2.28
C ASN A 225 -26.53 -9.12 1.59
N ILE A 226 -26.17 -7.89 1.19
CA ILE A 226 -27.06 -6.99 0.43
C ILE A 226 -26.88 -7.16 -1.08
N GLY A 227 -26.05 -8.12 -1.53
CA GLY A 227 -25.78 -8.40 -2.94
C GLY A 227 -24.63 -7.60 -3.56
N ILE A 228 -23.92 -6.78 -2.77
CA ILE A 228 -22.71 -6.06 -3.21
C ILE A 228 -21.50 -7.01 -3.15
N LYS A 229 -20.82 -7.22 -4.27
CA LYS A 229 -19.58 -8.02 -4.30
C LYS A 229 -18.43 -7.24 -3.67
N CYS A 230 -18.18 -7.47 -2.39
CA CYS A 230 -17.16 -6.73 -1.63
C CYS A 230 -15.88 -7.55 -1.41
N GLU A 231 -14.70 -6.97 -1.56
CA GLU A 231 -13.44 -7.58 -1.13
C GLU A 231 -12.61 -6.61 -0.28
N VAL A 232 -11.84 -7.14 0.67
CA VAL A 232 -10.99 -6.35 1.57
C VAL A 232 -9.55 -6.42 1.07
N PHE A 233 -8.97 -5.26 0.75
CA PHE A 233 -7.59 -5.17 0.32
C PHE A 233 -6.62 -5.32 1.51
N ASN A 234 -5.62 -6.18 1.28
CA ASN A 234 -4.53 -6.49 2.21
C ASN A 234 -4.98 -6.59 3.69
N PRO A 235 -5.80 -7.60 4.07
CA PRO A 235 -6.27 -7.74 5.43
C PRO A 235 -5.12 -7.72 6.44
N PHE A 236 -5.37 -7.11 7.60
CA PHE A 236 -4.40 -6.95 8.65
C PHE A 236 -3.94 -8.32 9.15
N ARG A 237 -2.62 -8.52 9.17
CA ARG A 237 -2.00 -9.76 9.67
C ARG A 237 -1.14 -9.45 10.89
N PRO A 238 -1.29 -10.16 12.02
CA PRO A 238 -0.36 -10.15 13.14
C PRO A 238 0.99 -10.77 12.78
N VAL A 239 1.68 -10.28 11.77
CA VAL A 239 3.02 -10.74 11.42
C VAL A 239 3.81 -9.50 11.05
N LEU A 240 5.02 -9.37 11.59
CA LEU A 240 5.93 -8.30 11.20
C LEU A 240 6.35 -8.54 9.74
N THR A 241 5.65 -7.92 8.80
CA THR A 241 5.93 -8.00 7.37
C THR A 241 5.74 -6.64 6.73
N ALA A 242 6.68 -6.20 5.90
CA ALA A 242 6.54 -4.94 5.16
C ALA A 242 5.45 -5.02 4.09
N ILE A 243 4.92 -6.21 3.77
CA ILE A 243 3.72 -6.34 2.91
C ILE A 243 2.55 -5.57 3.52
N GLN A 244 2.46 -5.46 4.85
CA GLN A 244 1.41 -4.68 5.51
C GLN A 244 1.52 -3.18 5.21
N ASN A 245 2.70 -2.68 4.82
CA ASN A 245 2.89 -1.29 4.41
C ASN A 245 2.40 -1.01 2.97
N ASN A 246 2.15 -2.06 2.17
CA ASN A 246 1.57 -1.90 0.85
C ASN A 246 0.05 -1.75 1.01
N ARG A 247 -0.43 -0.50 1.05
CA ARG A 247 -1.85 -0.16 1.16
C ARG A 247 -2.41 0.36 -0.16
N ASP A 248 -3.70 0.17 -0.35
CA ASP A 248 -4.39 0.69 -1.52
C ASP A 248 -4.82 2.15 -1.28
N HIS A 249 -4.05 3.10 -1.82
CA HIS A 249 -4.36 4.52 -1.72
C HIS A 249 -5.25 5.04 -2.87
N ARG A 250 -5.79 4.17 -3.71
CA ARG A 250 -6.66 4.58 -4.81
C ARG A 250 -8.01 5.04 -4.29
N LYS A 251 -8.61 5.92 -5.08
CA LYS A 251 -9.95 6.46 -4.93
C LYS A 251 -10.51 6.58 -6.32
N VAL A 252 -11.21 5.53 -6.75
CA VAL A 252 -11.80 5.48 -8.08
C VAL A 252 -13.17 4.82 -8.00
N THR A 253 -14.12 5.41 -8.71
CA THR A 253 -15.41 4.81 -8.99
C THR A 253 -15.61 4.74 -10.50
N ILE A 254 -15.99 3.58 -11.01
CA ILE A 254 -16.37 3.39 -12.41
C ILE A 254 -17.87 3.12 -12.48
N ILE A 255 -18.59 3.90 -13.27
CA ILE A 255 -20.04 3.77 -13.50
C ILE A 255 -20.25 3.61 -15.00
N ASP A 256 -20.63 2.42 -15.46
CA ASP A 256 -20.91 2.13 -16.87
C ASP A 256 -19.84 2.64 -17.86
N GLY A 257 -18.57 2.65 -17.45
CA GLY A 257 -17.41 3.10 -18.23
C GLY A 257 -16.97 4.53 -17.96
N LYS A 258 -17.74 5.33 -17.21
CA LYS A 258 -17.33 6.66 -16.73
C LYS A 258 -16.51 6.55 -15.45
N ALA A 259 -15.36 7.21 -15.40
CA ALA A 259 -14.46 7.19 -14.26
C ALA A 259 -14.57 8.46 -13.40
N PHE A 260 -14.68 8.28 -12.08
CA PHE A 260 -14.70 9.34 -11.08
C PHE A 260 -13.54 9.13 -10.11
N SER A 261 -12.75 10.18 -9.85
CA SER A 261 -11.65 10.11 -8.90
C SER A 261 -11.60 11.36 -8.03
N PRO A 262 -12.03 11.30 -6.76
CA PRO A 262 -11.96 12.43 -5.87
C PRO A 262 -10.51 12.67 -5.42
N LYS A 263 -9.98 13.85 -5.75
CA LYS A 263 -8.75 14.39 -5.16
C LYS A 263 -9.10 15.51 -4.20
N MET A 264 -9.16 15.19 -2.91
CA MET A 264 -9.12 16.23 -1.88
C MET A 264 -7.68 16.75 -1.82
N LYS A 265 -7.48 18.00 -2.26
CA LYS A 265 -6.25 18.75 -1.97
C LYS A 265 -6.37 19.36 -0.57
#